data_AF-A0A3M0II10-F1
#
_entry.id   AF-A0A3M0II10-F1
#
_cell.length_a   1.000
_cell.length_b   1.000
_cell.length_c   1.000
_cell.angle_alpha   90.00
_cell.angle_beta   90.00
_cell.angle_gamma   90.00
#
_symmetry.space_group_name_H-M   'P 1'
#
loop_
_entity.id
_entity.type
_entity.pdbx_description
1 polymer ?
#
loop_
_entity_poly.entity_id
_entity_poly.type
_entity_poly.pdbx_seq_one_letter_code
_entity_poly.pdbx_strand_id
1 'polypeptide(L)'
;MTTTSERVSEVLTRQVSKVSQSVFDGSRLRVVLLVDVYDGAQQQFLEAYEQLCNQVASVPGHVSDQLCQSIENPSQWLITSEWESAPPFLAWVNSEEHVRMVEPLHSCVRDTRSLRFHIVRETGAAVDRSQHRRLQTSPRIGDGVIRHALTFTVRPGTEEKAAKILADYASPEARVDDTTRLCRTSLFMHGNRVVRAIEVRGDLLAALRHVAQQPEVRAVEEAINPYLEQDRDLNDQESARVFFTRAALPAVHHVTADGLSQGERYAQYYPVVSGCGMRLAELLAQHDEAAAEDPASPVLRSTVFQRDDVVVRLVDVRDAAGAEPLLQRPEHTAELKSLLDGEVVRMTLVTDRRSPDA
;
A
#
# COMPACT_ATOMS: atom_id res chain seq x y z
N MET A 1 33.92 34.54 -11.57
CA MET A 1 32.48 34.61 -11.25
C MET A 1 31.87 33.26 -11.63
N THR A 2 31.84 32.30 -10.71
CA THR A 2 31.37 30.93 -11.01
C THR A 2 30.60 30.29 -9.86
N THR A 3 30.45 30.99 -8.73
CA THR A 3 29.89 30.47 -7.48
C THR A 3 28.37 30.51 -7.40
N THR A 4 27.69 31.11 -8.38
CA THR A 4 26.23 31.24 -8.38
C THR A 4 25.55 30.02 -9.01
N SER A 5 26.18 29.36 -10.00
CA SER A 5 25.59 28.21 -10.70
C SER A 5 25.58 26.94 -9.84
N GLU A 6 26.63 26.74 -9.03
CA GLU A 6 26.70 25.62 -8.07
C GLU A 6 25.73 25.81 -6.90
N ARG A 7 25.60 27.02 -6.33
CA ARG A 7 24.61 27.28 -5.27
C ARG A 7 23.17 27.16 -5.74
N VAL A 8 22.86 27.57 -6.96
CA VAL A 8 21.51 27.40 -7.53
C VAL A 8 21.24 25.91 -7.83
N SER A 9 22.25 25.16 -8.28
CA SER A 9 22.12 23.72 -8.46
C SER A 9 21.97 22.99 -7.12
N GLU A 10 22.73 23.33 -6.07
CA GLU A 10 22.56 22.78 -4.72
C GLU A 10 21.20 23.13 -4.11
N VAL A 11 20.69 24.35 -4.32
CA VAL A 11 19.37 24.79 -3.83
C VAL A 11 18.22 24.10 -4.55
N LEU A 12 18.33 23.85 -5.87
CA LEU A 12 17.36 23.03 -6.61
C LEU A 12 17.46 21.54 -6.26
N THR A 13 18.67 21.04 -5.97
CA THR A 13 18.88 19.65 -5.53
C THR A 13 18.43 19.44 -4.09
N ARG A 14 18.15 20.50 -3.31
CA ARG A 14 17.71 20.40 -1.91
C ARG A 14 16.19 20.29 -1.72
N GLN A 15 15.40 20.51 -2.78
CA GLN A 15 13.96 20.24 -2.77
C GLN A 15 13.66 18.89 -3.42
N VAL A 16 14.44 17.86 -3.10
CA VAL A 16 13.96 16.49 -3.27
C VAL A 16 12.80 16.34 -2.28
N SER A 17 11.59 16.13 -2.81
CA SER A 17 10.44 15.85 -1.93
C SER A 17 10.79 14.64 -1.07
N LYS A 18 10.84 14.84 0.26
CA LYS A 18 11.03 13.79 1.27
C LYS A 18 9.92 12.73 1.24
N VAL A 19 8.83 13.04 0.54
CA VAL A 19 7.64 12.23 0.35
C VAL A 19 7.77 11.45 -0.95
N SER A 20 8.16 10.19 -0.83
CA SER A 20 8.26 9.31 -1.99
C SER A 20 6.90 8.76 -2.44
N GLN A 21 5.92 8.70 -1.54
CA GLN A 21 4.57 8.21 -1.83
C GLN A 21 3.53 8.99 -1.02
N SER A 22 2.48 9.49 -1.67
CA SER A 22 1.30 10.02 -1.00
C SER A 22 0.10 9.94 -1.94
N VAL A 23 -1.07 9.60 -1.40
CA VAL A 23 -2.35 9.59 -2.13
C VAL A 23 -3.17 10.87 -1.90
N PHE A 24 -2.67 11.77 -1.06
CA PHE A 24 -3.40 12.94 -0.54
C PHE A 24 -3.10 14.24 -1.29
N ASP A 25 -2.37 14.20 -2.41
CA ASP A 25 -2.10 15.41 -3.21
C ASP A 25 -3.27 15.81 -4.13
N GLY A 26 -4.34 15.01 -4.14
CA GLY A 26 -5.53 15.24 -4.95
C GLY A 26 -5.29 15.09 -6.46
N SER A 27 -4.14 14.57 -6.88
CA SER A 27 -3.84 14.35 -8.28
C SER A 27 -4.69 13.22 -8.84
N ARG A 28 -5.09 13.34 -10.10
CA ARG A 28 -5.76 12.24 -10.80
C ARG A 28 -4.94 10.97 -10.79
N LEU A 29 -5.63 9.85 -10.62
CA LEU A 29 -5.03 8.52 -10.62
C LEU A 29 -5.35 7.82 -11.93
N ARG A 30 -4.31 7.27 -12.56
CA ARG A 30 -4.41 6.32 -13.67
C ARG A 30 -4.05 4.93 -13.14
N VAL A 31 -4.98 4.00 -13.29
CA VAL A 31 -4.77 2.59 -13.04
C VAL A 31 -4.63 1.88 -14.39
N VAL A 32 -3.63 1.02 -14.49
CA VAL A 32 -3.33 0.21 -15.67
C VAL A 32 -3.38 -1.23 -15.23
N LEU A 33 -4.33 -2.00 -15.75
CA LEU A 33 -4.46 -3.42 -15.49
C LEU A 33 -4.09 -4.18 -16.76
N LEU A 34 -2.93 -4.83 -16.73
CA LEU A 34 -2.53 -5.77 -17.76
C LEU A 34 -3.19 -7.12 -17.47
N VAL A 35 -3.77 -7.74 -18.49
CA VAL A 35 -4.56 -8.96 -18.36
C VAL A 35 -4.08 -9.97 -19.40
N ASP A 36 -3.78 -11.20 -18.96
CA ASP A 36 -3.58 -12.35 -19.84
C ASP A 36 -4.83 -13.22 -19.81
N VAL A 37 -5.53 -13.33 -20.94
CA VAL A 37 -6.81 -14.02 -21.09
C VAL A 37 -6.56 -15.45 -21.59
N TYR A 38 -7.28 -16.43 -21.05
CA TYR A 38 -7.18 -17.81 -21.54
C TYR A 38 -7.55 -17.91 -23.03
N ASP A 39 -6.84 -18.78 -23.76
CA ASP A 39 -7.12 -19.01 -25.17
C ASP A 39 -8.55 -19.53 -25.36
N GLY A 40 -9.33 -18.85 -26.20
CA GLY A 40 -10.75 -19.16 -26.44
C GLY A 40 -11.73 -18.47 -25.47
N ALA A 41 -11.24 -17.81 -24.42
CA ALA A 41 -12.07 -17.10 -23.44
C ALA A 41 -12.26 -15.61 -23.76
N GLN A 42 -11.75 -15.10 -24.88
CA GLN A 42 -11.76 -13.67 -25.22
C GLN A 42 -13.17 -13.07 -25.27
N GLN A 43 -14.14 -13.79 -25.83
CA GLN A 43 -15.52 -13.31 -25.90
C GLN A 43 -16.18 -13.26 -24.52
N GLN A 44 -15.95 -14.30 -23.69
CA GLN A 44 -16.43 -14.33 -22.30
C GLN A 44 -15.82 -13.19 -21.48
N PHE A 45 -14.52 -12.92 -21.66
CA PHE A 45 -13.84 -11.80 -21.03
C PHE A 45 -14.45 -10.45 -21.43
N LEU A 46 -14.74 -10.25 -22.72
CA LEU A 46 -15.36 -9.03 -23.21
C LEU A 46 -16.75 -8.79 -22.57
N GLU A 47 -17.59 -9.82 -22.54
CA GLU A 47 -18.92 -9.74 -21.93
C GLU A 47 -18.86 -9.47 -20.42
N ALA A 48 -17.94 -10.14 -19.71
CA ALA A 48 -17.71 -9.91 -18.29
C ALA A 48 -17.18 -8.48 -18.03
N TYR A 49 -16.29 -7.97 -18.89
CA TYR A 49 -15.77 -6.61 -18.78
C TYR A 49 -16.85 -5.55 -19.03
N GLU A 50 -17.72 -5.74 -20.02
CA GLU A 50 -18.82 -4.81 -20.30
C GLU A 50 -19.76 -4.68 -19.10
N GLN A 51 -20.06 -5.80 -18.42
CA GLN A 51 -20.84 -5.79 -17.19
C GLN A 51 -20.13 -5.05 -16.05
N LEU A 52 -18.80 -5.22 -15.94
CA LEU A 52 -17.99 -4.54 -14.94
C LEU A 52 -17.95 -3.02 -15.17
N CYS A 53 -17.69 -2.55 -16.40
CA CYS A 53 -17.63 -1.13 -16.72
C CYS A 53 -18.94 -0.39 -16.41
N ASN A 54 -20.08 -1.02 -16.69
CA ASN A 54 -21.38 -0.44 -16.38
C ASN A 54 -21.58 -0.21 -14.88
N GLN A 55 -20.99 -1.06 -14.03
CA GLN A 55 -21.05 -0.93 -12.58
C GLN A 55 -20.03 0.11 -12.07
N VAL A 56 -18.77 0.01 -12.54
CA VAL A 56 -17.68 0.91 -12.14
C VAL A 56 -17.97 2.37 -12.49
N ALA A 57 -18.69 2.63 -13.58
CA ALA A 57 -19.09 3.98 -13.99
C ALA A 57 -19.96 4.72 -12.94
N SER A 58 -20.58 3.98 -12.02
CA SER A 58 -21.38 4.54 -10.92
C SER A 58 -20.59 4.78 -9.63
N VAL A 59 -19.33 4.33 -9.57
CA VAL A 59 -18.50 4.42 -8.38
C VAL A 59 -18.02 5.87 -8.20
N PRO A 60 -18.18 6.46 -6.99
CA PRO A 60 -17.71 7.81 -6.73
C PRO A 60 -16.23 8.01 -7.06
N GLY A 61 -15.93 9.09 -7.78
CA GLY A 61 -14.57 9.46 -8.18
C GLY A 61 -14.03 8.71 -9.40
N HIS A 62 -14.78 7.79 -10.00
CA HIS A 62 -14.46 7.23 -11.31
C HIS A 62 -14.63 8.28 -12.41
N VAL A 63 -13.73 8.28 -13.41
CA VAL A 63 -13.75 9.23 -14.53
C VAL A 63 -14.00 8.52 -15.86
N SER A 64 -13.25 7.47 -16.16
CA SER A 64 -13.36 6.73 -17.42
C SER A 64 -12.59 5.41 -17.40
N ASP A 65 -13.05 4.43 -18.17
CA ASP A 65 -12.29 3.22 -18.50
C ASP A 65 -12.06 3.08 -20.01
N GLN A 66 -10.99 2.38 -20.38
CA GLN A 66 -10.71 1.97 -21.75
C GLN A 66 -10.18 0.54 -21.75
N LEU A 67 -10.75 -0.30 -22.61
CA LEU A 67 -10.24 -1.63 -22.92
C LEU A 67 -9.47 -1.61 -24.23
N CYS A 68 -8.29 -2.21 -24.20
CA CYS A 68 -7.41 -2.37 -25.34
C CYS A 68 -7.03 -3.85 -25.45
N GLN A 69 -6.93 -4.34 -26.68
CA GLN A 69 -6.34 -5.64 -26.99
C GLN A 69 -4.98 -5.41 -27.69
N SER A 70 -3.98 -6.22 -27.37
CA SER A 70 -2.69 -6.15 -28.05
C SER A 70 -2.82 -6.57 -29.52
N ILE A 71 -2.17 -5.80 -30.40
CA ILE A 71 -2.10 -6.11 -31.83
C ILE A 71 -1.11 -7.24 -32.14
N GLU A 72 -0.21 -7.55 -31.20
CA GLU A 72 0.86 -8.55 -31.38
C GLU A 72 0.49 -9.89 -30.75
N ASN A 73 -0.22 -9.87 -29.62
CA ASN A 73 -0.65 -11.06 -28.91
C ASN A 73 -2.14 -10.94 -28.49
N PRO A 74 -3.07 -11.59 -29.20
CA PRO A 74 -4.51 -11.49 -28.93
C PRO A 74 -4.97 -11.94 -27.53
N SER A 75 -4.13 -12.68 -26.80
CA SER A 75 -4.41 -13.08 -25.41
C SER A 75 -4.04 -11.99 -24.40
N GLN A 76 -3.27 -10.97 -24.81
CA GLN A 76 -2.90 -9.84 -23.95
C GLN A 76 -3.85 -8.66 -24.13
N TRP A 77 -4.38 -8.19 -23.01
CA TRP A 77 -5.30 -7.07 -22.91
C TRP A 77 -4.80 -6.04 -21.90
N LEU A 78 -5.27 -4.81 -22.07
CA LEU A 78 -4.98 -3.68 -21.21
C LEU A 78 -6.27 -2.96 -20.88
N ILE A 79 -6.54 -2.78 -19.58
CA ILE A 79 -7.58 -1.89 -19.09
C ILE A 79 -6.89 -0.66 -18.50
N THR A 80 -7.27 0.53 -18.95
CA THR A 80 -6.89 1.77 -18.27
C THR A 80 -8.10 2.39 -17.62
N SER A 81 -7.99 2.72 -16.33
CA SER A 81 -9.03 3.35 -15.53
C SER A 81 -8.52 4.68 -14.98
N GLU A 82 -9.30 5.75 -15.12
CA GLU A 82 -8.98 7.07 -14.58
C GLU A 82 -9.93 7.42 -13.44
N TRP A 83 -9.36 8.00 -12.38
CA TRP A 83 -10.05 8.40 -11.18
C TRP A 83 -9.68 9.84 -10.82
N GLU A 84 -10.62 10.55 -10.20
CA GLU A 84 -10.45 11.94 -9.77
C GLU A 84 -9.28 12.08 -8.79
N SER A 85 -9.05 11.06 -7.96
CA SER A 85 -7.90 10.92 -7.07
C SER A 85 -7.72 9.48 -6.62
N ALA A 86 -6.65 9.19 -5.88
CA ALA A 86 -6.37 7.86 -5.35
C ALA A 86 -7.32 7.39 -4.22
N PRO A 87 -7.78 8.24 -3.27
CA PRO A 87 -8.65 7.79 -2.17
C PRO A 87 -9.96 7.10 -2.60
N PRO A 88 -10.77 7.61 -3.56
CA PRO A 88 -11.98 6.93 -4.01
C PRO A 88 -11.69 5.55 -4.64
N PHE A 89 -10.63 5.46 -5.45
CA PHE A 89 -10.18 4.19 -6.01
C PHE A 89 -9.77 3.20 -4.91
N LEU A 90 -9.01 3.64 -3.91
CA LEU A 90 -8.57 2.78 -2.80
C LEU A 90 -9.75 2.31 -1.94
N ALA A 91 -10.75 3.15 -1.71
CA ALA A 91 -11.97 2.74 -1.03
C ALA A 91 -12.72 1.66 -1.83
N TRP A 92 -12.86 1.85 -3.15
CA TRP A 92 -13.52 0.89 -4.02
C TRP A 92 -12.76 -0.45 -4.14
N VAL A 93 -11.48 -0.44 -4.50
CA VAL A 93 -10.69 -1.66 -4.76
C VAL A 93 -10.55 -2.57 -3.53
N ASN A 94 -10.68 -2.00 -2.33
CA ASN A 94 -10.62 -2.72 -1.06
C ASN A 94 -12.01 -3.13 -0.54
N SER A 95 -13.10 -2.83 -1.26
CA SER A 95 -14.46 -3.16 -0.82
C SER A 95 -14.89 -4.60 -1.21
N GLU A 96 -15.86 -5.14 -0.48
CA GLU A 96 -16.56 -6.38 -0.87
C GLU A 96 -17.36 -6.20 -2.18
N GLU A 97 -17.72 -4.96 -2.52
CA GLU A 97 -18.34 -4.63 -3.80
C GLU A 97 -17.40 -4.94 -4.97
N HIS A 98 -16.15 -4.50 -4.88
CA HIS A 98 -15.13 -4.79 -5.88
C HIS A 98 -14.87 -6.30 -5.99
N VAL A 99 -14.74 -7.02 -4.86
CA VAL A 99 -14.53 -8.49 -4.87
C VAL A 99 -15.61 -9.20 -5.70
N ARG A 100 -16.88 -8.84 -5.49
CA ARG A 100 -18.02 -9.39 -6.26
C ARG A 100 -18.01 -8.94 -7.71
N MET A 101 -17.71 -7.67 -7.97
CA MET A 101 -17.66 -7.12 -9.33
C MET A 101 -16.64 -7.82 -10.22
N VAL A 102 -15.47 -8.17 -9.69
CA VAL A 102 -14.40 -8.79 -10.49
C VAL A 102 -14.52 -10.31 -10.58
N GLU A 103 -15.38 -10.96 -9.80
CA GLU A 103 -15.61 -12.41 -9.79
C GLU A 103 -15.78 -13.03 -11.19
N PRO A 104 -16.60 -12.46 -12.10
CA PRO A 104 -16.80 -13.03 -13.43
C PRO A 104 -15.53 -13.03 -14.30
N LEU A 105 -14.53 -12.19 -13.99
CA LEU A 105 -13.28 -12.14 -14.74
C LEU A 105 -12.33 -13.29 -14.39
N HIS A 106 -12.45 -13.93 -13.22
CA HIS A 106 -11.46 -14.93 -12.79
C HIS A 106 -11.48 -16.19 -13.64
N SER A 107 -12.65 -16.60 -14.14
CA SER A 107 -12.74 -17.79 -14.99
C SER A 107 -12.13 -17.63 -16.38
N CYS A 108 -11.92 -16.40 -16.85
CA CYS A 108 -11.39 -16.13 -18.19
C CYS A 108 -9.96 -15.57 -18.19
N VAL A 109 -9.42 -15.21 -17.02
CA VAL A 109 -8.11 -14.56 -16.90
C VAL A 109 -7.10 -15.49 -16.26
N ARG A 110 -5.95 -15.65 -16.91
CA ARG A 110 -4.81 -16.42 -16.42
C ARG A 110 -3.97 -15.63 -15.42
N ASP A 111 -3.66 -14.37 -15.74
CA ASP A 111 -2.87 -13.50 -14.88
C ASP A 111 -3.30 -12.04 -15.00
N THR A 112 -3.08 -11.28 -13.93
CA THR A 112 -3.33 -9.84 -13.89
C THR A 112 -2.18 -9.11 -13.24
N ARG A 113 -1.88 -7.91 -13.76
CA ARG A 113 -0.91 -7.00 -13.16
C ARG A 113 -1.51 -5.60 -13.08
N SER A 114 -1.77 -5.14 -11.85
CA SER A 114 -2.29 -3.80 -11.59
C SER A 114 -1.15 -2.83 -11.28
N LEU A 115 -1.07 -1.76 -12.06
CA LEU A 115 -0.13 -0.67 -11.92
C LEU A 115 -0.90 0.63 -11.67
N ARG A 116 -0.31 1.55 -10.90
CA ARG A 116 -0.97 2.78 -10.44
C ARG A 116 -0.03 3.96 -10.63
N PHE A 117 -0.55 5.02 -11.23
CA PHE A 117 0.22 6.20 -11.62
C PHE A 117 -0.56 7.46 -11.31
N HIS A 118 0.06 8.45 -10.68
CA HIS A 118 -0.49 9.80 -10.69
C HIS A 118 -0.26 10.44 -12.05
N ILE A 119 -1.25 11.18 -12.55
CA ILE A 119 -1.11 11.93 -13.80
C ILE A 119 -0.30 13.20 -13.52
N VAL A 120 0.93 13.25 -14.06
CA VAL A 120 1.85 14.38 -13.84
C VAL A 120 1.63 15.47 -14.88
N ARG A 121 1.54 15.11 -16.17
CA ARG A 121 1.33 16.06 -17.27
C ARG A 121 0.42 15.43 -18.32
N GLU A 122 -0.34 16.28 -19.00
CA GLU A 122 -1.19 15.90 -20.13
C GLU A 122 -0.82 16.77 -21.34
N THR A 123 -1.07 16.29 -22.55
CA THR A 123 -0.83 17.05 -23.79
C THR A 123 -2.02 16.84 -24.73
N GLY A 124 -2.57 17.91 -25.30
CA GLY A 124 -3.69 17.85 -26.26
C GLY A 124 -4.63 19.05 -26.20
N ALA A 125 -5.42 19.26 -27.26
CA ALA A 125 -6.33 20.42 -27.39
C ALA A 125 -7.45 20.48 -26.33
N ALA A 126 -7.74 19.37 -25.66
CA ALA A 126 -8.75 19.27 -24.60
C ALA A 126 -8.20 19.57 -23.18
N VAL A 127 -6.89 19.81 -23.03
CA VAL A 127 -6.26 20.15 -21.74
C VAL A 127 -6.72 21.54 -21.25
N ASP A 128 -7.13 22.42 -22.17
CA ASP A 128 -7.56 23.80 -21.89
C ASP A 128 -9.01 23.91 -21.37
N ARG A 129 -9.79 22.82 -21.42
CA ARG A 129 -11.25 22.84 -21.14
C ARG A 129 -11.64 22.48 -19.71
N SER A 130 -10.71 22.13 -18.83
CA SER A 130 -11.02 21.64 -17.48
C SER A 130 -10.19 22.34 -16.43
N GLN A 131 -10.74 23.44 -15.88
CA GLN A 131 -10.19 24.18 -14.74
C GLN A 131 -10.18 23.36 -13.42
N HIS A 132 -10.52 22.06 -13.46
CA HIS A 132 -10.73 21.20 -12.28
C HIS A 132 -9.82 19.97 -12.26
N ARG A 133 -8.91 19.80 -13.23
CA ARG A 133 -7.94 18.68 -13.23
C ARG A 133 -6.75 19.04 -12.34
N ARG A 134 -6.73 18.48 -11.13
CA ARG A 134 -5.53 18.53 -10.28
C ARG A 134 -4.53 17.50 -10.80
N LEU A 135 -3.42 18.00 -11.31
CA LEU A 135 -2.27 17.19 -11.70
C LEU A 135 -1.21 17.28 -10.61
N GLN A 136 -0.32 16.30 -10.58
CA GLN A 136 0.80 16.32 -9.65
C GLN A 136 1.69 17.54 -9.92
N THR A 137 1.90 18.37 -8.90
CA THR A 137 2.60 19.65 -9.02
C THR A 137 4.09 19.47 -9.35
N SER A 138 4.74 18.51 -8.68
CA SER A 138 6.16 18.19 -8.81
C SER A 138 6.40 16.68 -8.84
N PRO A 139 7.39 16.16 -9.60
CA PRO A 139 7.76 14.75 -9.55
C PRO A 139 8.19 14.33 -8.14
N ARG A 140 7.75 13.13 -7.71
CA ARG A 140 8.25 12.51 -6.48
C ARG A 140 9.51 11.73 -6.79
N ILE A 141 10.50 11.82 -5.91
CA ILE A 141 11.73 11.04 -5.99
C ILE A 141 11.68 10.04 -4.84
N GLY A 142 11.50 8.77 -5.19
CA GLY A 142 11.41 7.69 -4.23
C GLY A 142 12.66 6.82 -4.17
N ASP A 143 12.69 5.94 -3.18
CA ASP A 143 13.75 4.94 -2.97
C ASP A 143 13.52 3.65 -3.79
N GLY A 144 12.51 3.64 -4.66
CA GLY A 144 12.15 2.48 -5.48
C GLY A 144 11.58 1.31 -4.69
N VAL A 145 11.19 1.52 -3.42
CA VAL A 145 10.65 0.48 -2.55
C VAL A 145 9.13 0.62 -2.44
N ILE A 146 8.42 -0.41 -2.89
CA ILE A 146 6.99 -0.59 -2.69
C ILE A 146 6.75 -1.03 -1.25
N ARG A 147 5.84 -0.33 -0.57
CA ARG A 147 5.43 -0.62 0.80
C ARG A 147 3.98 -1.10 0.80
N HIS A 148 3.76 -2.25 1.41
CA HIS A 148 2.43 -2.81 1.57
C HIS A 148 2.31 -3.47 2.93
N ALA A 149 1.12 -3.52 3.50
CA ALA A 149 0.86 -4.31 4.69
C ALA A 149 -0.29 -5.29 4.44
N LEU A 150 -0.28 -6.37 5.20
CA LEU A 150 -1.41 -7.28 5.33
C LEU A 150 -1.90 -7.22 6.77
N THR A 151 -3.21 -7.19 6.97
CA THR A 151 -3.83 -7.25 8.28
C THR A 151 -4.77 -8.44 8.36
N PHE A 152 -4.74 -9.17 9.47
CA PHE A 152 -5.65 -10.28 9.73
C PHE A 152 -5.86 -10.44 11.23
N THR A 153 -6.90 -11.19 11.60
CA THR A 153 -7.28 -11.41 12.98
C THR A 153 -7.09 -12.88 13.35
N VAL A 154 -6.52 -13.11 14.54
CA VAL A 154 -6.44 -14.44 15.14
C VAL A 154 -7.60 -14.65 16.13
N ARG A 155 -7.95 -15.90 16.40
CA ARG A 155 -9.03 -16.24 17.33
C ARG A 155 -8.65 -15.72 18.73
N PRO A 156 -9.57 -15.03 19.43
CA PRO A 156 -9.33 -14.57 20.79
C PRO A 156 -8.87 -15.70 21.71
N GLY A 157 -7.86 -15.45 22.54
CA GLY A 157 -7.27 -16.44 23.45
C GLY A 157 -6.20 -17.35 22.80
N THR A 158 -5.85 -17.13 21.54
CA THR A 158 -4.80 -17.88 20.83
C THR A 158 -3.58 -17.03 20.46
N GLU A 159 -3.52 -15.79 20.94
CA GLU A 159 -2.56 -14.75 20.57
C GLU A 159 -1.11 -15.20 20.81
N GLU A 160 -0.81 -15.79 21.96
CA GLU A 160 0.55 -16.26 22.28
C GLU A 160 1.02 -17.38 21.36
N LYS A 161 0.12 -18.30 21.00
CA LYS A 161 0.43 -19.40 20.06
C LYS A 161 0.69 -18.87 18.66
N ALA A 162 -0.17 -17.95 18.21
CA ALA A 162 -0.01 -17.28 16.93
C ALA A 162 1.30 -16.48 16.86
N ALA A 163 1.61 -15.69 17.90
CA ALA A 163 2.84 -14.90 17.99
C ALA A 163 4.08 -15.80 17.88
N LYS A 164 4.09 -16.95 18.58
CA LYS A 164 5.20 -17.90 18.51
C LYS A 164 5.40 -18.47 17.10
N ILE A 165 4.32 -18.90 16.44
CA ILE A 165 4.38 -19.43 15.06
C ILE A 165 4.92 -18.36 14.09
N LEU A 166 4.47 -17.11 14.25
CA LEU A 166 4.86 -16.00 13.38
C LEU A 166 6.28 -15.48 13.65
N ALA A 167 6.79 -15.68 14.87
CA ALA A 167 8.17 -15.34 15.24
C ALA A 167 9.18 -16.40 14.75
N ASP A 168 8.88 -17.68 14.96
CA ASP A 168 9.85 -18.78 14.91
C ASP A 168 9.89 -19.50 13.56
N TYR A 169 10.14 -18.77 12.46
CA TYR A 169 10.36 -19.38 11.15
C TYR A 169 11.55 -18.78 10.39
N ALA A 170 12.18 -19.62 9.57
CA ALA A 170 13.32 -19.24 8.76
C ALA A 170 12.93 -18.20 7.70
N SER A 171 13.77 -17.18 7.52
CA SER A 171 13.54 -16.14 6.52
C SER A 171 13.47 -16.75 5.13
N PRO A 172 12.45 -16.42 4.31
CA PRO A 172 12.39 -16.87 2.93
C PRO A 172 13.54 -16.31 2.10
N GLU A 173 13.87 -16.97 0.99
CA GLU A 173 14.75 -16.43 -0.03
C GLU A 173 14.18 -15.09 -0.53
N ALA A 174 14.97 -14.03 -0.37
CA ALA A 174 14.52 -12.67 -0.63
C ALA A 174 14.57 -12.29 -2.12
N ARG A 175 15.46 -12.91 -2.90
CA ARG A 175 15.66 -12.60 -4.32
C ARG A 175 14.66 -13.41 -5.14
N VAL A 176 13.80 -12.71 -5.86
CA VAL A 176 12.81 -13.34 -6.75
C VAL A 176 13.41 -13.50 -8.15
N ASP A 177 14.00 -12.41 -8.66
CA ASP A 177 14.66 -12.33 -9.96
C ASP A 177 15.75 -11.23 -9.92
N ASP A 178 16.20 -10.76 -11.09
CA ASP A 178 17.23 -9.71 -11.20
C ASP A 178 16.74 -8.32 -10.81
N THR A 179 15.43 -8.10 -10.83
CA THR A 179 14.77 -6.79 -10.62
C THR A 179 13.88 -6.75 -9.38
N THR A 180 13.48 -7.92 -8.86
CA THR A 180 12.52 -8.06 -7.77
C THR A 180 13.16 -8.70 -6.54
N ARG A 181 13.01 -8.04 -5.39
CA ARG A 181 13.53 -8.50 -4.10
C ARG A 181 12.64 -8.07 -2.93
N LEU A 182 12.45 -8.98 -1.98
CA LEU A 182 11.91 -8.69 -0.66
C LEU A 182 12.97 -7.99 0.21
N CYS A 183 12.77 -6.71 0.52
CA CYS A 183 13.72 -5.90 1.28
C CYS A 183 13.59 -6.14 2.79
N ARG A 184 12.36 -6.09 3.31
CA ARG A 184 12.07 -6.19 4.74
C ARG A 184 10.66 -6.72 4.98
N THR A 185 10.51 -7.54 6.01
CA THR A 185 9.20 -7.98 6.52
C THR A 185 9.17 -7.76 8.02
N SER A 186 8.26 -6.91 8.48
CA SER A 186 8.07 -6.61 9.90
C SER A 186 6.65 -7.03 10.30
N LEU A 187 6.50 -7.81 11.36
CA LEU A 187 5.21 -8.27 11.85
C LEU A 187 4.97 -7.74 13.26
N PHE A 188 3.78 -7.17 13.47
CA PHE A 188 3.35 -6.57 14.71
C PHE A 188 2.03 -7.19 15.17
N MET A 189 1.84 -7.25 16.49
CA MET A 189 0.60 -7.70 17.11
C MET A 189 0.10 -6.72 18.16
N HIS A 190 -1.22 -6.54 18.19
CA HIS A 190 -1.92 -5.89 19.30
C HIS A 190 -3.21 -6.67 19.57
N GLY A 191 -3.30 -7.28 20.76
CA GLY A 191 -4.35 -8.25 21.05
C GLY A 191 -4.34 -9.35 19.98
N ASN A 192 -5.51 -9.59 19.38
CA ASN A 192 -5.67 -10.57 18.32
C ASN A 192 -5.49 -10.00 16.89
N ARG A 193 -5.10 -8.72 16.75
CA ARG A 193 -4.81 -8.10 15.46
C ARG A 193 -3.36 -8.32 15.07
N VAL A 194 -3.13 -8.82 13.87
CA VAL A 194 -1.81 -8.97 13.27
C VAL A 194 -1.65 -8.01 12.11
N VAL A 195 -0.52 -7.29 12.05
CA VAL A 195 -0.14 -6.45 10.90
C VAL A 195 1.24 -6.88 10.41
N ARG A 196 1.31 -7.35 9.16
CA ARG A 196 2.55 -7.75 8.47
C ARG A 196 2.90 -6.68 7.44
N ALA A 197 3.86 -5.83 7.73
CA ALA A 197 4.40 -4.83 6.80
C ALA A 197 5.51 -5.45 5.94
N ILE A 198 5.46 -5.17 4.65
CA ILE A 198 6.27 -5.79 3.59
C ILE A 198 6.85 -4.66 2.73
N GLU A 199 8.16 -4.68 2.57
CA GLU A 199 8.92 -3.76 1.71
C GLU A 199 9.53 -4.56 0.56
N VAL A 200 9.24 -4.18 -0.68
CA VAL A 200 9.68 -4.87 -1.90
C VAL A 200 10.29 -3.86 -2.87
N ARG A 201 11.42 -4.20 -3.47
CA ARG A 201 11.93 -3.51 -4.66
C ARG A 201 11.52 -4.34 -5.88
N GLY A 202 11.01 -3.71 -6.94
CA GLY A 202 10.51 -4.41 -8.13
C GLY A 202 9.01 -4.72 -8.04
N ASP A 203 8.60 -5.94 -8.37
CA ASP A 203 7.18 -6.32 -8.43
C ASP A 203 6.67 -6.95 -7.11
N LEU A 204 5.72 -6.26 -6.47
CA LEU A 204 5.12 -6.72 -5.21
C LEU A 204 4.41 -8.07 -5.36
N LEU A 205 3.65 -8.27 -6.43
CA LEU A 205 2.84 -9.48 -6.60
C LEU A 205 3.74 -10.68 -6.90
N ALA A 206 4.76 -10.50 -7.74
CA ALA A 206 5.78 -11.52 -7.98
C ALA A 206 6.51 -11.90 -6.69
N ALA A 207 6.88 -10.91 -5.85
CA ALA A 207 7.50 -11.16 -4.56
C ALA A 207 6.59 -11.93 -3.60
N LEU A 208 5.31 -11.55 -3.48
CA LEU A 208 4.37 -12.26 -2.62
C LEU A 208 4.13 -13.71 -3.10
N ARG A 209 3.99 -13.92 -4.41
CA ARG A 209 3.84 -15.26 -5.00
C ARG A 209 5.08 -16.13 -4.76
N HIS A 210 6.27 -15.58 -4.98
CA HIS A 210 7.53 -16.27 -4.74
C HIS A 210 7.66 -16.70 -3.28
N VAL A 211 7.43 -15.77 -2.34
CA VAL A 211 7.50 -16.04 -0.89
C VAL A 211 6.45 -17.08 -0.47
N ALA A 212 5.22 -17.01 -1.00
CA ALA A 212 4.15 -17.94 -0.66
C ALA A 212 4.42 -19.39 -1.09
N GLN A 213 5.24 -19.60 -2.12
CA GLN A 213 5.59 -20.95 -2.61
C GLN A 213 6.69 -21.63 -1.79
N GLN A 214 7.40 -20.89 -0.94
CA GLN A 214 8.55 -21.43 -0.21
C GLN A 214 8.12 -22.34 0.97
N PRO A 215 8.81 -23.48 1.20
CA PRO A 215 8.41 -24.46 2.21
C PRO A 215 8.27 -23.89 3.62
N GLU A 216 9.18 -22.99 4.02
CA GLU A 216 9.22 -22.37 5.35
C GLU A 216 7.99 -21.50 5.58
N VAL A 217 7.56 -20.79 4.54
CA VAL A 217 6.37 -19.93 4.59
C VAL A 217 5.12 -20.80 4.58
N ARG A 218 5.05 -21.81 3.71
CA ARG A 218 3.91 -22.75 3.67
C ARG A 218 3.69 -23.43 5.01
N ALA A 219 4.75 -23.89 5.67
CA ALA A 219 4.66 -24.52 6.99
C ALA A 219 4.07 -23.57 8.06
N VAL A 220 4.46 -22.28 8.03
CA VAL A 220 3.91 -21.26 8.94
C VAL A 220 2.45 -20.98 8.64
N GLU A 221 2.10 -20.85 7.36
CA GLU A 221 0.73 -20.59 6.92
C GLU A 221 -0.20 -21.77 7.26
N GLU A 222 0.26 -23.02 7.12
CA GLU A 222 -0.47 -24.21 7.57
C GLU A 222 -0.61 -24.26 9.10
N ALA A 223 0.44 -23.91 9.85
CA ALA A 223 0.42 -23.92 11.30
C ALA A 223 -0.46 -22.82 11.92
N ILE A 224 -0.55 -21.65 11.29
CA ILE A 224 -1.34 -20.52 11.80
C ILE A 224 -2.83 -20.67 11.49
N ASN A 225 -3.21 -21.38 10.42
CA ASN A 225 -4.59 -21.51 9.95
C ASN A 225 -5.62 -21.86 11.04
N PRO A 226 -5.40 -22.83 11.95
CA PRO A 226 -6.36 -23.16 13.00
C PRO A 226 -6.64 -22.01 13.99
N TYR A 227 -5.75 -21.02 14.05
CA TYR A 227 -5.83 -19.87 14.94
C TYR A 227 -6.35 -18.62 14.22
N LEU A 228 -6.67 -18.65 12.93
CA LEU A 228 -7.26 -17.51 12.23
C LEU A 228 -8.77 -17.43 12.48
N GLU A 229 -9.31 -16.22 12.62
CA GLU A 229 -10.77 -16.03 12.68
C GLU A 229 -11.45 -16.36 11.35
N GLN A 230 -10.74 -16.12 10.25
CA GLN A 230 -11.19 -16.40 8.90
C GLN A 230 -10.31 -17.50 8.32
N ASP A 231 -10.92 -18.63 8.00
CA ASP A 231 -10.24 -19.72 7.32
C ASP A 231 -9.81 -19.26 5.91
N ARG A 232 -8.60 -19.65 5.50
CA ARG A 232 -8.06 -19.35 4.17
C ARG A 232 -7.35 -20.58 3.62
N ASP A 233 -7.49 -20.79 2.32
CA ASP A 233 -6.69 -21.76 1.58
C ASP A 233 -5.80 -21.00 0.60
N LEU A 234 -4.51 -20.95 0.90
CA LEU A 234 -3.54 -20.27 0.03
C LEU A 234 -3.06 -21.16 -1.13
N ASN A 235 -3.47 -22.43 -1.18
CA ASN A 235 -3.19 -23.32 -2.31
C ASN A 235 -4.23 -23.18 -3.43
N ASP A 236 -5.41 -22.66 -3.11
CA ASP A 236 -6.44 -22.30 -4.09
C ASP A 236 -6.22 -20.86 -4.55
N GLN A 237 -6.06 -20.66 -5.87
CA GLN A 237 -5.70 -19.37 -6.43
C GLN A 237 -6.79 -18.31 -6.18
N GLU A 238 -8.06 -18.69 -6.22
CA GLU A 238 -9.17 -17.76 -5.98
C GLU A 238 -9.32 -17.38 -4.52
N SER A 239 -9.30 -18.36 -3.62
CA SER A 239 -9.29 -18.15 -2.17
C SER A 239 -8.11 -17.28 -1.75
N ALA A 240 -6.91 -17.52 -2.28
CA ALA A 240 -5.73 -16.68 -2.05
C ALA A 240 -5.96 -15.24 -2.53
N ARG A 241 -6.51 -15.04 -3.74
CA ARG A 241 -6.77 -13.72 -4.32
C ARG A 241 -7.79 -12.93 -3.50
N VAL A 242 -8.87 -13.56 -3.07
CA VAL A 242 -9.88 -12.98 -2.18
C VAL A 242 -9.25 -12.63 -0.83
N PHE A 243 -8.47 -13.55 -0.24
CA PHE A 243 -7.77 -13.31 1.01
C PHE A 243 -6.83 -12.10 0.92
N PHE A 244 -5.95 -12.03 -0.09
CA PHE A 244 -5.06 -10.89 -0.25
C PHE A 244 -5.84 -9.60 -0.47
N THR A 245 -6.95 -9.64 -1.21
CA THR A 245 -7.82 -8.47 -1.40
C THR A 245 -8.47 -8.04 -0.08
N ARG A 246 -8.82 -8.96 0.82
CA ARG A 246 -9.40 -8.69 2.15
C ARG A 246 -8.39 -8.32 3.24
N ALA A 247 -7.18 -8.83 3.13
CA ALA A 247 -6.11 -8.57 4.07
C ALA A 247 -5.26 -7.35 3.68
N ALA A 248 -5.31 -6.91 2.42
CA ALA A 248 -4.54 -5.78 1.92
C ALA A 248 -4.75 -4.53 2.79
N LEU A 249 -3.64 -3.93 3.20
CA LEU A 249 -3.58 -2.67 3.92
C LEU A 249 -2.54 -1.79 3.19
N PRO A 250 -2.94 -1.08 2.12
CA PRO A 250 -2.01 -0.34 1.27
C PRO A 250 -1.37 0.84 2.01
N ALA A 251 -0.12 1.15 1.65
CA ALA A 251 0.51 2.39 2.07
C ALA A 251 -0.17 3.56 1.33
N VAL A 252 -0.70 4.51 2.09
CA VAL A 252 -1.32 5.74 1.58
C VAL A 252 -0.36 6.93 1.66
N HIS A 253 0.67 6.84 2.50
CA HIS A 253 1.70 7.85 2.63
C HIS A 253 3.04 7.24 3.08
N HIS A 254 4.14 7.75 2.55
CA HIS A 254 5.48 7.47 3.03
C HIS A 254 6.39 8.68 2.89
N VAL A 255 7.12 8.96 3.98
CA VAL A 255 8.14 10.00 4.06
C VAL A 255 9.40 9.46 4.72
N THR A 256 10.55 9.97 4.28
CA THR A 256 11.86 9.69 4.88
C THR A 256 12.57 11.01 5.20
N ALA A 257 13.11 11.13 6.40
CA ALA A 257 13.97 12.24 6.79
C ALA A 257 15.39 12.05 6.21
N ASP A 258 16.10 13.15 5.99
CA ASP A 258 17.46 13.09 5.43
C ASP A 258 18.42 12.35 6.37
N GLY A 259 19.15 11.37 5.83
CA GLY A 259 20.16 10.60 6.56
C GLY A 259 19.77 9.13 6.78
N LEU A 260 20.64 8.23 6.34
CA LEU A 260 20.42 6.77 6.33
C LEU A 260 20.67 6.10 7.70
N SER A 261 20.49 6.80 8.82
CA SER A 261 20.67 6.17 10.13
C SER A 261 19.67 5.02 10.29
N GLN A 262 20.14 3.88 10.79
CA GLN A 262 19.23 2.83 11.23
C GLN A 262 18.51 3.29 12.49
N GLY A 263 17.20 3.08 12.52
CA GLY A 263 16.36 3.36 13.67
C GLY A 263 15.69 2.12 14.21
N GLU A 264 15.19 2.25 15.44
CA GLU A 264 14.24 1.30 16.01
C GLU A 264 12.88 1.47 15.36
N ARG A 265 12.26 0.35 14.98
CA ARG A 265 10.98 0.32 14.28
C ARG A 265 9.85 -0.04 15.23
N TYR A 266 8.75 0.70 15.15
CA TYR A 266 7.50 0.37 15.84
C TYR A 266 6.29 0.67 14.96
N ALA A 267 5.19 -0.01 15.26
CA ALA A 267 3.89 0.27 14.64
C ALA A 267 2.92 0.83 15.70
N GLN A 268 2.11 1.79 15.28
CA GLN A 268 1.01 2.36 16.05
C GLN A 268 -0.30 2.03 15.34
N TYR A 269 -1.21 1.39 16.05
CA TYR A 269 -2.58 1.16 15.60
C TYR A 269 -3.47 2.28 16.14
N TYR A 270 -4.31 2.83 15.26
CA TYR A 270 -5.23 3.90 15.61
C TYR A 270 -6.66 3.36 15.56
N PRO A 271 -7.36 3.28 16.70
CA PRO A 271 -8.79 2.97 16.71
C PRO A 271 -9.56 4.19 16.21
N VAL A 272 -10.15 4.08 15.03
CA VAL A 272 -10.77 5.22 14.34
C VAL A 272 -12.29 5.18 14.49
N VAL A 273 -12.90 6.35 14.68
CA VAL A 273 -14.35 6.51 14.52
C VAL A 273 -14.75 6.05 13.12
N SER A 274 -15.85 5.31 13.03
CA SER A 274 -16.21 4.70 11.76
C SER A 274 -16.45 5.73 10.64
N GLY A 275 -15.85 5.49 9.48
CA GLY A 275 -15.85 6.40 8.33
C GLY A 275 -14.75 7.47 8.37
N CYS A 276 -13.97 7.57 9.44
CA CYS A 276 -12.93 8.59 9.59
C CYS A 276 -11.52 8.10 9.24
N GLY A 277 -11.33 6.82 8.86
CA GLY A 277 -10.00 6.23 8.60
C GLY A 277 -9.16 7.00 7.57
N MET A 278 -9.76 7.38 6.44
CA MET A 278 -9.06 8.14 5.41
C MET A 278 -8.66 9.55 5.88
N ARG A 279 -9.55 10.24 6.63
CA ARG A 279 -9.27 11.58 7.18
C ARG A 279 -8.15 11.54 8.21
N LEU A 280 -8.15 10.51 9.07
CA LEU A 280 -7.06 10.32 10.03
C LEU A 280 -5.73 10.06 9.30
N ALA A 281 -5.73 9.22 8.28
CA ALA A 281 -4.52 8.93 7.52
C ALA A 281 -3.95 10.18 6.81
N GLU A 282 -4.81 11.06 6.32
CA GLU A 282 -4.40 12.37 5.77
C GLU A 282 -3.77 13.27 6.84
N LEU A 283 -4.38 13.35 8.03
CA LEU A 283 -3.83 14.12 9.16
C LEU A 283 -2.46 13.58 9.61
N LEU A 284 -2.31 12.25 9.67
CA LEU A 284 -1.02 11.61 9.98
C LEU A 284 0.03 11.88 8.90
N ALA A 285 -0.35 11.88 7.62
CA ALA A 285 0.55 12.22 6.52
C ALA A 285 1.10 13.65 6.67
N GLN A 286 0.23 14.63 6.93
CA GLN A 286 0.64 16.02 7.16
C GLN A 286 1.60 16.17 8.34
N HIS A 287 1.33 15.43 9.43
CA HIS A 287 2.21 15.41 10.58
C HIS A 287 3.58 14.79 10.27
N ASP A 288 3.59 13.69 9.51
CA ASP A 288 4.80 12.98 9.12
C ASP A 288 5.68 13.80 8.18
N GLU A 289 5.07 14.52 7.24
CA GLU A 289 5.76 15.48 6.39
C GLU A 289 6.44 16.57 7.22
N ALA A 290 5.70 17.21 8.13
CA ALA A 290 6.25 18.24 9.01
C ALA A 290 7.36 17.70 9.94
N ALA A 291 7.25 16.44 10.38
CA ALA A 291 8.27 15.80 11.20
C ALA A 291 9.53 15.44 10.40
N ALA A 292 9.43 15.12 9.11
CA ALA A 292 10.58 14.84 8.26
C ALA A 292 11.33 16.11 7.84
N GLU A 293 10.65 17.25 7.83
CA GLU A 293 11.25 18.57 7.58
C GLU A 293 12.02 19.13 8.78
N ASP A 294 11.63 18.77 10.00
CA ASP A 294 12.26 19.21 11.24
C ASP A 294 13.56 18.41 11.54
N PRO A 295 14.76 19.02 11.49
CA PRO A 295 16.01 18.33 11.78
C PRO A 295 16.14 17.83 13.24
N ALA A 296 15.35 18.38 14.17
CA ALA A 296 15.32 17.95 15.56
C ALA A 296 14.39 16.75 15.77
N SER A 297 13.56 16.41 14.79
CA SER A 297 12.66 15.27 14.87
C SER A 297 13.42 13.95 15.01
N PRO A 298 12.99 13.06 15.91
CA PRO A 298 13.57 11.73 16.02
C PRO A 298 13.11 10.77 14.91
N VAL A 299 12.11 11.17 14.09
CA VAL A 299 11.54 10.36 13.01
C VAL A 299 12.51 10.28 11.85
N LEU A 300 12.93 9.06 11.53
CA LEU A 300 13.78 8.78 10.38
C LEU A 300 12.95 8.43 9.16
N ARG A 301 11.86 7.68 9.36
CA ARG A 301 10.93 7.33 8.29
C ARG A 301 9.55 7.06 8.89
N SER A 302 8.50 7.36 8.13
CA SER A 302 7.13 7.04 8.52
C SER A 302 6.33 6.55 7.32
N THR A 303 5.56 5.48 7.51
CA THR A 303 4.61 4.94 6.53
C THR A 303 3.24 4.83 7.17
N VAL A 304 2.23 5.43 6.54
CA VAL A 304 0.83 5.30 6.93
C VAL A 304 0.18 4.27 6.03
N PHE A 305 -0.35 3.22 6.63
CA PHE A 305 -1.17 2.21 5.98
C PHE A 305 -2.62 2.40 6.38
N GLN A 306 -3.53 2.34 5.39
CA GLN A 306 -4.95 2.56 5.65
C GLN A 306 -5.83 1.70 4.75
N ARG A 307 -6.91 1.19 5.34
CA ARG A 307 -8.07 0.61 4.68
C ARG A 307 -9.27 0.74 5.59
N ASP A 308 -10.40 1.20 5.06
CA ASP A 308 -11.61 1.46 5.84
C ASP A 308 -11.23 2.24 7.12
N ASP A 309 -11.56 1.72 8.30
CA ASP A 309 -11.23 2.33 9.60
C ASP A 309 -9.98 1.69 10.26
N VAL A 310 -9.24 0.84 9.54
CA VAL A 310 -7.95 0.31 9.98
C VAL A 310 -6.85 1.27 9.55
N VAL A 311 -6.28 2.00 10.51
CA VAL A 311 -5.14 2.89 10.30
C VAL A 311 -3.95 2.43 11.13
N VAL A 312 -2.82 2.19 10.45
CA VAL A 312 -1.56 1.79 11.09
C VAL A 312 -0.44 2.70 10.61
N ARG A 313 0.32 3.26 11.55
CA ARG A 313 1.51 4.07 11.26
C ARG A 313 2.75 3.28 11.66
N LEU A 314 3.64 3.03 10.71
CA LEU A 314 4.93 2.39 10.93
C LEU A 314 6.02 3.45 10.93
N VAL A 315 6.81 3.53 11.99
CA VAL A 315 7.82 4.57 12.17
C VAL A 315 9.16 3.96 12.53
N ASP A 316 10.24 4.44 11.91
CA ASP A 316 11.59 4.18 12.41
C ASP A 316 12.12 5.46 13.07
N VAL A 317 12.65 5.34 14.29
CA VAL A 317 13.17 6.48 15.09
C VAL A 317 14.62 6.27 15.50
N ARG A 318 15.37 7.37 15.70
CA ARG A 318 16.79 7.32 16.07
C ARG A 318 17.04 6.81 17.50
N ASP A 319 16.14 7.11 18.44
CA ASP A 319 16.20 6.67 19.84
C ASP A 319 14.78 6.40 20.35
N ALA A 320 14.46 5.15 20.65
CA ALA A 320 13.12 4.75 21.06
C ALA A 320 12.77 5.13 22.50
N ALA A 321 13.77 5.42 23.35
CA ALA A 321 13.54 5.75 24.75
C ALA A 321 12.92 7.14 24.96
N GLY A 322 13.04 8.03 23.96
CA GLY A 322 12.46 9.38 23.96
C GLY A 322 11.28 9.57 23.00
N ALA A 323 10.94 8.56 22.20
CA ALA A 323 9.83 8.63 21.26
C ALA A 323 8.50 8.33 21.99
N GLU A 324 7.99 9.31 22.73
CA GLU A 324 6.56 9.35 23.03
C GLU A 324 5.75 9.31 21.72
N PRO A 325 4.48 8.89 21.74
CA PRO A 325 3.60 9.01 20.58
C PRO A 325 3.67 10.46 20.09
N LEU A 326 4.33 10.68 18.95
CA LEU A 326 4.80 11.98 18.45
C LEU A 326 3.68 13.01 18.18
N LEU A 327 2.43 12.70 18.50
CA LEU A 327 1.26 13.53 18.28
C LEU A 327 1.02 14.42 19.52
N GLN A 328 1.96 15.31 19.82
CA GLN A 328 1.88 16.26 20.94
C GLN A 328 1.83 17.73 20.48
N ARG A 329 1.58 18.02 19.19
CA ARG A 329 1.32 19.41 18.75
C ARG A 329 -0.12 19.83 19.11
N PRO A 330 -0.33 20.89 19.92
CA PRO A 330 -1.64 21.28 20.43
C PRO A 330 -2.69 21.51 19.35
N GLU A 331 -2.29 22.06 18.19
CA GLU A 331 -3.21 22.38 17.09
C GLU A 331 -3.89 21.16 16.47
N HIS A 332 -3.22 20.00 16.42
CA HIS A 332 -3.77 18.78 15.82
C HIS A 332 -4.42 17.86 16.85
N THR A 333 -4.19 18.10 18.15
CA THR A 333 -4.69 17.25 19.24
C THR A 333 -6.22 17.22 19.31
N ALA A 334 -6.91 18.34 19.02
CA ALA A 334 -8.37 18.39 19.07
C ALA A 334 -9.01 17.65 17.89
N GLU A 335 -8.52 17.89 16.66
CA GLU A 335 -9.00 17.19 15.47
C GLU A 335 -8.69 15.69 15.56
N LEU A 336 -7.47 15.33 15.94
CA LEU A 336 -7.08 13.93 16.16
C LEU A 336 -8.01 13.23 17.14
N LYS A 337 -8.28 13.84 18.32
CA LYS A 337 -9.20 13.27 19.31
C LYS A 337 -10.61 13.08 18.78
N SER A 338 -11.08 13.94 17.89
CA SER A 338 -12.42 13.79 17.28
C SER A 338 -12.53 12.63 16.29
N LEU A 339 -11.39 12.15 15.76
CA LEU A 339 -11.34 11.06 14.78
C LEU A 339 -11.07 9.69 15.43
N LEU A 340 -10.74 9.64 16.73
CA LEU A 340 -10.37 8.40 17.43
C LEU A 340 -11.51 7.89 18.32
N ASP A 341 -11.71 6.57 18.31
CA ASP A 341 -12.66 5.85 19.18
C ASP A 341 -11.96 5.17 20.38
N GLY A 342 -10.72 5.58 20.67
CA GLY A 342 -9.91 5.01 21.73
C GLY A 342 -8.50 5.58 21.76
N GLU A 343 -7.67 5.02 22.66
CA GLU A 343 -6.26 5.41 22.74
C GLU A 343 -5.45 4.79 21.60
N VAL A 344 -4.44 5.54 21.13
CA VAL A 344 -3.49 5.04 20.13
C VAL A 344 -2.65 3.93 20.77
N VAL A 345 -2.58 2.78 20.10
CA VAL A 345 -1.92 1.60 20.66
C VAL A 345 -0.58 1.34 19.99
N ARG A 346 0.49 1.23 20.78
CA ARG A 346 1.77 0.71 20.31
C ARG A 346 1.69 -0.81 20.17
N MET A 347 1.88 -1.30 18.95
CA MET A 347 1.87 -2.73 18.68
C MET A 347 3.21 -3.37 19.08
N THR A 348 3.15 -4.63 19.52
CA THR A 348 4.34 -5.42 19.87
C THR A 348 4.99 -5.94 18.59
N LEU A 349 6.29 -5.69 18.41
CA LEU A 349 7.06 -6.28 17.32
C LEU A 349 7.28 -7.77 17.60
N VAL A 350 6.77 -8.62 16.71
CA VAL A 350 6.94 -10.08 16.80
C VAL A 350 8.21 -10.52 16.09
N THR A 351 8.47 -9.94 14.91
CA THR A 351 9.65 -10.26 14.11
C THR A 351 9.92 -9.15 13.10
N ASP A 352 11.20 -8.85 12.88
CA ASP A 352 11.68 -7.90 11.87
C ASP A 352 12.80 -8.56 11.08
N ARG A 353 12.50 -9.00 9.86
CA ARG A 353 13.45 -9.66 8.97
C ARG A 353 13.88 -8.70 7.89
N ARG A 354 15.19 -8.49 7.75
CA ARG A 354 15.80 -7.66 6.70
C ARG A 354 16.59 -8.56 5.77
N SER A 355 16.48 -8.33 4.46
CA SER A 355 17.39 -8.97 3.51
C SER A 355 18.80 -8.37 3.71
N PRO A 356 19.87 -9.20 3.76
CA PRO A 356 21.24 -8.74 4.01
C PRO A 356 21.74 -7.67 3.02
N ASP A 357 21.22 -7.66 1.80
CA ASP A 357 21.61 -6.75 0.71
C ASP A 357 20.56 -5.66 0.39
N ALA A 358 19.63 -5.38 1.30
CA ALA A 358 18.47 -4.50 1.04
C ALA A 358 18.75 -3.00 1.16
#